data_AF-A0A1Q9LQE4-F1
#
_entry.id   AF-A0A1Q9LQE4-F1
#
_cell.length_a   1.000
_cell.length_b   1.000
_cell.length_c   1.000
_cell.angle_alpha   90.00
_cell.angle_beta   90.00
_cell.angle_gamma   90.00
#
_symmetry.space_group_name_H-M   'P 1'
#
loop_
_entity.id
_entity.type
_entity.pdbx_description
1 polymer ?
#
loop_
_entity_poly.entity_id
_entity_poly.type
_entity_poly.pdbx_seq_one_letter_code
_entity_poly.pdbx_strand_id
1 'polypeptide(L)'
;MTRPLEVRLALALLSGAALVFLLEGLVLQLTSDPGFLRLPLVATLLAALVVGTLWARWRLARLAGGVFGVLVAVLHVMIALSDQVWWLRVVSGLLAAANVYAVVLLLTRPADLHFGGPRD
;
A
#
# COMPACT_ATOMS: atom_id res chain seq x y z
N MET A 1 -3.11 -21.01 -14.46
CA MET A 1 -3.92 -19.78 -14.58
C MET A 1 -3.05 -18.59 -14.22
N THR A 2 -2.88 -17.66 -15.16
CA THR A 2 -2.18 -16.38 -14.92
C THR A 2 -2.96 -15.55 -13.89
N ARG A 3 -2.24 -14.82 -13.02
CA ARG A 3 -2.88 -13.87 -12.08
C ARG A 3 -3.54 -12.75 -12.90
N PRO A 4 -4.78 -12.33 -12.56
CA PRO A 4 -5.43 -11.19 -13.21
C PRO A 4 -4.54 -9.95 -13.14
N LEU A 5 -4.67 -9.08 -14.14
CA LEU A 5 -3.88 -7.86 -14.22
C LEU A 5 -4.10 -6.97 -13.00
N GLU A 6 -5.33 -6.90 -12.51
CA GLU A 6 -5.76 -6.10 -11.35
C GLU A 6 -5.01 -6.53 -10.08
N VAL A 7 -4.87 -7.85 -9.86
CA VAL A 7 -4.12 -8.40 -8.72
C VAL A 7 -2.63 -8.10 -8.86
N ARG A 8 -2.08 -8.20 -10.09
CA ARG A 8 -0.66 -7.89 -10.35
C ARG A 8 -0.36 -6.41 -10.12
N LEU A 9 -1.24 -5.52 -10.58
CA LEU A 9 -1.14 -4.08 -10.37
C LEU A 9 -1.31 -3.72 -8.90
N ALA A 10 -2.27 -4.31 -8.19
CA ALA A 10 -2.43 -4.11 -6.75
C ALA A 10 -1.18 -4.53 -5.97
N LEU A 11 -0.59 -5.69 -6.29
CA LEU A 11 0.68 -6.12 -5.70
C LEU A 11 1.81 -5.13 -5.98
N ALA A 12 1.94 -4.64 -7.22
CA ALA A 12 2.97 -3.69 -7.61
C ALA A 12 2.79 -2.33 -6.91
N LEU A 13 1.55 -1.85 -6.81
CA LEU A 13 1.24 -0.58 -6.16
C LEU A 13 1.46 -0.63 -4.65
N LEU A 14 0.99 -1.68 -3.96
CA LEU A 14 1.18 -1.82 -2.51
C LEU A 14 2.67 -2.00 -2.14
N SER A 15 3.40 -2.81 -2.90
CA SER A 15 4.83 -3.00 -2.66
C SER A 15 5.65 -1.77 -3.06
N GLY A 16 5.37 -1.18 -4.22
CA GLY A 16 6.03 0.05 -4.67
C GLY A 16 5.79 1.22 -3.73
N ALA A 17 4.55 1.43 -3.29
CA ALA A 17 4.21 2.50 -2.35
C ALA A 17 4.93 2.32 -1.00
N ALA A 18 5.00 1.09 -0.49
CA ALA A 18 5.74 0.79 0.74
C ALA A 18 7.25 1.07 0.60
N LEU A 19 7.85 0.70 -0.53
CA LEU A 19 9.26 0.98 -0.79
C LEU A 19 9.55 2.47 -0.91
N VAL A 20 8.70 3.23 -1.61
CA VAL A 20 8.85 4.69 -1.70
C VAL A 20 8.72 5.33 -0.33
N PHE A 21 7.75 4.91 0.48
CA PHE A 21 7.58 5.44 1.84
C PHE A 21 8.79 5.13 2.74
N LEU A 22 9.37 3.92 2.61
CA LEU A 22 10.61 3.57 3.30
C LEU A 22 11.78 4.47 2.89
N LEU A 23 11.90 4.77 1.59
CA LEU A 23 12.92 5.68 1.08
C LEU A 23 12.74 7.10 1.62
N GLU A 24 11.51 7.61 1.71
CA GLU A 24 11.24 8.91 2.36
C GLU A 24 11.70 8.91 3.82
N GLY A 25 11.35 7.85 4.56
CA GLY A 25 11.80 7.66 5.95
C GLY A 25 13.32 7.63 6.09
N LEU A 26 14.00 6.97 5.15
CA LEU A 26 15.46 6.90 5.13
C LEU A 26 16.10 8.25 4.82
N VAL A 27 15.56 8.98 3.84
CA VAL A 27 16.02 10.34 3.51
C VAL A 27 15.89 11.24 4.73
N LEU A 28 14.73 11.26 5.38
CA LEU A 28 14.49 12.10 6.57
C LEU A 28 15.35 11.69 7.77
N GLN A 29 15.58 10.40 7.97
CA GLN A 29 16.47 9.89 9.00
C GLN A 29 17.92 10.37 8.80
N LEU A 30 18.35 10.58 7.55
CA LEU A 30 19.71 11.04 7.20
C LEU A 30 19.83 12.58 7.21
N THR A 31 18.76 13.31 6.91
CA THR A 31 18.77 14.78 6.77
C THR A 31 18.23 15.54 7.97
N SER A 32 17.52 14.87 8.87
CA SER A 32 16.76 15.50 9.95
C SER A 32 17.00 14.77 11.28
N ASP A 33 15.95 14.30 11.95
CA ASP A 33 16.03 13.76 13.31
C ASP A 33 16.01 12.22 13.33
N PRO A 34 16.69 11.58 14.30
CA PRO A 34 16.66 10.14 14.43
C PRO A 34 15.31 9.68 15.01
N GLY A 35 14.44 9.16 14.14
CA GLY A 35 13.11 8.69 14.52
C GLY A 35 12.13 8.53 13.36
N PHE A 36 12.36 9.25 12.26
CA PHE A 36 11.49 9.23 11.08
C PHE A 36 11.41 7.87 10.39
N LEU A 37 12.39 6.98 10.59
CA LEU A 37 12.40 5.66 9.94
C LEU A 37 11.44 4.64 10.57
N ARG A 38 11.04 4.82 11.84
CA ARG A 38 10.27 3.79 12.58
C ARG A 38 8.93 3.49 11.92
N LEU A 39 8.17 4.54 11.60
CA LEU A 39 6.83 4.40 11.01
C LEU A 39 6.88 3.80 9.60
N PRO A 40 7.71 4.29 8.66
CA PRO A 40 7.88 3.67 7.34
C PRO A 40 8.37 2.23 7.40
N LEU A 41 9.26 1.91 8.34
CA LEU A 41 9.74 0.54 8.52
C LEU A 41 8.60 -0.40 8.93
N VAL A 42 7.82 -0.03 9.95
CA VAL A 42 6.67 -0.82 10.40
C VAL A 42 5.64 -0.97 9.28
N ALA A 43 5.32 0.12 8.57
CA ALA A 43 4.40 0.09 7.43
C ALA A 43 4.90 -0.86 6.32
N THR A 44 6.20 -0.88 6.05
CA THR A 44 6.82 -1.76 5.04
C THR A 44 6.74 -3.22 5.44
N LEU A 45 6.99 -3.54 6.71
CA LEU A 45 6.85 -4.92 7.21
C LEU A 45 5.40 -5.41 7.13
N LEU A 46 4.44 -4.56 7.48
CA LEU A 46 3.02 -4.87 7.32
C LEU A 46 2.63 -5.02 5.85
N ALA A 47 3.15 -4.16 4.97
CA ALA A 47 2.95 -4.28 3.53
C ALA A 47 3.49 -5.60 2.99
N ALA A 48 4.70 -6.01 3.40
CA ALA A 48 5.31 -7.28 3.01
C ALA A 48 4.46 -8.48 3.43
N LEU A 49 3.92 -8.46 4.66
CA LEU A 49 3.00 -9.49 5.13
C LEU A 49 1.72 -9.54 4.29
N VAL A 50 1.08 -8.39 4.07
CA VAL A 50 -0.16 -8.28 3.27
C VAL A 50 0.07 -8.74 1.82
N VAL A 51 1.11 -8.22 1.17
CA VAL A 51 1.52 -8.62 -0.19
C VAL A 51 1.82 -10.11 -0.25
N GLY A 52 2.46 -10.68 0.78
CA GLY A 52 2.68 -12.12 0.92
C GLY A 52 1.38 -12.92 0.94
N THR A 53 0.39 -12.50 1.73
CA THR A 53 -0.93 -13.17 1.77
C THR A 53 -1.67 -13.09 0.42
N LEU A 54 -1.59 -11.94 -0.26
CA LEU A 54 -2.18 -11.73 -1.59
C LEU A 54 -1.48 -12.62 -2.63
N TRP A 55 -0.14 -12.71 -2.57
CA TRP A 55 0.66 -13.55 -3.45
C TRP A 55 0.35 -15.05 -3.27
N ALA A 56 0.16 -15.47 -2.02
CA ALA A 56 -0.20 -16.82 -1.62
C ALA A 56 -1.69 -17.17 -1.84
N ARG A 57 -2.51 -16.19 -2.28
CA ARG A 57 -3.93 -16.36 -2.65
C ARG A 57 -4.82 -16.83 -1.50
N TRP A 58 -4.56 -16.35 -0.28
CA TRP A 58 -5.43 -16.70 0.86
C TRP A 58 -6.82 -16.09 0.67
N ARG A 59 -7.86 -16.81 1.11
CA ARG A 59 -9.27 -16.41 0.93
C ARG A 59 -9.59 -15.03 1.53
N LEU A 60 -8.95 -14.69 2.66
CA LEU A 60 -9.11 -13.41 3.34
C LEU A 60 -8.09 -12.34 2.91
N ALA A 61 -7.14 -12.67 2.00
CA ALA A 61 -6.08 -11.75 1.61
C ALA A 61 -6.62 -10.47 0.97
N ARG A 62 -7.73 -10.57 0.23
CA ARG A 62 -8.39 -9.42 -0.40
C ARG A 62 -8.91 -8.43 0.63
N LEU A 63 -9.57 -8.92 1.69
CA LEU A 63 -10.07 -8.09 2.77
C LEU A 63 -8.91 -7.45 3.55
N ALA A 64 -7.90 -8.25 3.92
CA ALA A 64 -6.72 -7.75 4.62
C ALA A 64 -5.98 -6.69 3.80
N GLY A 65 -5.79 -6.92 2.50
CA GLY A 65 -5.19 -5.96 1.57
C GLY A 65 -6.01 -4.69 1.40
N GLY A 66 -7.34 -4.81 1.35
CA GLY A 66 -8.26 -3.68 1.31
C GLY A 66 -8.15 -2.81 2.56
N VAL A 67 -8.28 -3.41 3.75
CA VAL A 67 -8.18 -2.72 5.05
C VAL A 67 -6.82 -2.04 5.19
N PHE A 68 -5.74 -2.77 4.90
CA PHE A 68 -4.38 -2.22 4.95
C PHE A 68 -4.23 -1.02 4.00
N GLY A 69 -4.64 -1.15 2.74
CA GLY A 69 -4.55 -0.08 1.75
C GLY A 69 -5.32 1.17 2.17
N VAL A 70 -6.52 1.03 2.76
CA VAL A 70 -7.28 2.17 3.28
C VAL A 70 -6.55 2.85 4.46
N LEU A 71 -6.09 2.08 5.44
CA LEU A 71 -5.38 2.63 6.60
C LEU A 71 -4.10 3.38 6.18
N VAL A 72 -3.33 2.82 5.25
CA VAL A 72 -2.12 3.44 4.72
C VAL A 72 -2.44 4.66 3.85
N ALA A 73 -3.53 4.64 3.09
CA ALA A 73 -3.97 5.82 2.35
C ALA A 73 -4.32 6.98 3.30
N VAL A 74 -5.07 6.70 4.38
CA VAL A 74 -5.39 7.69 5.41
C VAL A 74 -4.13 8.25 6.06
N LEU A 75 -3.17 7.38 6.40
CA LEU A 75 -1.89 7.81 6.94
C LEU A 75 -1.20 8.82 6.01
N HIS A 76 -1.11 8.51 4.71
CA HIS A 76 -0.46 9.40 3.75
C HIS A 76 -1.24 10.70 3.51
N VAL A 77 -2.57 10.68 3.58
CA VAL A 77 -3.38 11.91 3.56
C VAL A 77 -3.05 12.79 4.77
N MET A 78 -2.89 12.21 5.96
CA MET A 78 -2.49 12.96 7.15
C MET A 78 -1.11 13.60 6.99
N ILE A 79 -0.16 12.90 6.38
CA ILE A 79 1.16 13.46 6.07
C ILE A 79 1.03 14.58 5.01
N ALA A 80 0.24 14.37 3.95
CA ALA A 80 0.04 15.35 2.90
C ALA A 80 -0.62 16.66 3.38
N LEU A 81 -1.47 16.57 4.40
CA LEU A 81 -2.15 17.71 5.01
C LEU A 81 -1.37 18.35 6.17
N SER A 82 -0.29 17.73 6.62
CA SER A 82 0.57 18.28 7.67
C SER A 82 1.46 19.41 7.16
N ASP A 83 2.04 20.19 8.09
CA ASP A 83 2.93 21.33 7.79
C ASP A 83 4.38 20.88 7.46
N GLN A 84 4.50 19.79 6.71
CA GLN A 84 5.78 19.22 6.29
C GLN A 84 6.30 19.90 5.01
N VAL A 85 7.56 19.63 4.68
CA VAL A 85 8.20 20.14 3.45
C VAL A 85 7.35 19.76 2.23
N TRP A 86 7.19 20.69 1.29
CA TRP A 86 6.23 20.57 0.19
C TRP A 86 6.35 19.27 -0.61
N TRP A 87 7.57 18.75 -0.83
CA TRP A 87 7.78 17.55 -1.62
C TRP A 87 7.25 16.29 -0.92
N LEU A 88 7.39 16.19 0.41
CA LEU A 88 6.81 15.09 1.20
C LEU A 88 5.30 15.05 1.06
N ARG A 89 4.68 16.23 1.03
CA ARG A 89 3.23 16.34 0.91
C ARG A 89 2.74 15.86 -0.45
N VAL A 90 3.46 16.23 -1.51
CA VAL A 90 3.16 15.79 -2.88
C VAL A 90 3.34 14.27 -3.01
N VAL A 91 4.48 13.74 -2.57
CA VAL A 91 4.75 12.29 -2.65
C VAL A 91 3.75 11.51 -1.80
N SER A 92 3.47 11.94 -0.58
CA SER A 92 2.43 11.32 0.26
C SER A 92 1.05 11.37 -0.40
N GLY A 93 0.67 12.48 -1.05
CA GLY A 93 -0.57 12.54 -1.83
C GLY A 93 -0.64 11.50 -2.94
N LEU A 94 0.47 11.28 -3.66
CA LEU A 94 0.58 10.25 -4.69
C LEU A 94 0.52 8.83 -4.10
N LEU A 95 1.19 8.60 -2.97
CA LEU A 95 1.16 7.32 -2.25
C LEU A 95 -0.24 7.00 -1.71
N ALA A 96 -0.97 8.01 -1.24
CA ALA A 96 -2.38 7.86 -0.87
C ALA A 96 -3.23 7.41 -2.07
N ALA A 97 -3.10 8.10 -3.20
CA ALA A 97 -3.82 7.75 -4.43
C ALA A 97 -3.47 6.33 -4.92
N ALA A 98 -2.18 5.94 -4.88
CA ALA A 98 -1.72 4.61 -5.24
C ALA A 98 -2.35 3.51 -4.36
N ASN A 99 -2.42 3.73 -3.04
CA ASN A 99 -3.05 2.79 -2.11
C ASN A 99 -4.56 2.70 -2.35
N VAL A 100 -5.27 3.82 -2.55
CA VAL A 100 -6.70 3.83 -2.89
C VAL A 100 -6.95 3.08 -4.20
N TYR A 101 -6.14 3.32 -5.23
CA TYR A 101 -6.28 2.62 -6.50
C TYR A 101 -6.02 1.11 -6.37
N ALA A 102 -5.04 0.70 -5.56
CA ALA A 102 -4.81 -0.71 -5.25
C ALA A 102 -6.03 -1.36 -4.58
N VAL A 103 -6.70 -0.66 -3.66
CA VAL A 103 -7.95 -1.13 -3.03
C VAL A 103 -9.05 -1.29 -4.08
N VAL A 104 -9.24 -0.31 -4.96
CA VAL A 104 -10.22 -0.38 -6.06
C VAL A 104 -9.96 -1.60 -6.95
N LEU A 105 -8.71 -1.87 -7.31
CA LEU A 105 -8.32 -3.05 -8.09
C LEU A 105 -8.68 -4.37 -7.37
N LEU A 106 -8.49 -4.44 -6.04
CA LEU A 106 -8.86 -5.61 -5.24
C LEU A 106 -10.38 -5.79 -5.10
N LEU A 107 -11.18 -4.75 -5.33
CA LEU A 107 -12.65 -4.82 -5.29
C LEU A 107 -13.26 -5.24 -6.63
N THR A 108 -12.48 -5.29 -7.71
CA THR A 108 -12.97 -5.70 -9.04
C THR A 108 -13.41 -7.17 -9.09
N ARG A 109 -14.34 -7.49 -9.99
CA ARG A 109 -14.83 -8.87 -10.20
C ARG A 109 -13.71 -9.86 -10.54
N PRO A 110 -12.73 -9.54 -11.43
CA PRO A 110 -11.62 -10.45 -11.71
C PRO A 110 -10.78 -10.78 -10.47
N ALA A 111 -10.56 -9.80 -9.58
CA ALA A 111 -9.86 -10.03 -8.32
C ALA A 111 -10.70 -10.91 -7.38
N ASP A 112 -12.00 -10.65 -7.24
CA ASP A 112 -12.87 -11.46 -6.37
C ASP A 112 -12.89 -12.94 -6.80
N LEU A 113 -13.08 -13.20 -8.09
CA LEU A 113 -13.01 -14.56 -8.66
C LEU A 113 -11.64 -15.23 -8.43
N HIS A 114 -10.55 -14.45 -8.43
CA HIS A 114 -9.21 -14.98 -8.20
C HIS A 114 -8.97 -15.50 -6.78
N PHE A 115 -9.64 -14.89 -5.80
CA PHE A 115 -9.54 -15.22 -4.37
C PHE A 115 -10.68 -16.14 -3.88
N GLY A 116 -11.50 -16.68 -4.79
CA GLY A 116 -12.52 -17.69 -4.47
C GLY A 116 -13.93 -17.14 -4.27
N GLY A 117 -14.25 -15.99 -4.87
CA GLY A 117 -15.62 -15.48 -4.98
C GLY A 117 -16.55 -16.40 -5.78
N PRO A 118 -17.88 -16.30 -5.61
CA PRO A 118 -18.87 -17.08 -6.35
C PRO A 118 -18.77 -16.86 -7.86
N ARG A 119 -19.04 -17.92 -8.65
CA ARG A 119 -19.17 -17.83 -10.10
C ARG A 119 -20.66 -17.84 -10.44
N ASP A 120 -21.23 -16.65 -10.55
CA ASP A 120 -22.58 -16.44 -11.10
C ASP A 120 -22.57 -16.64 -12.61
#